data_AF-A0A9E0VBC1-F1
#
_entry.id   AF-A0A9E0VBC1-F1
#
_cell.length_a   1.000
_cell.length_b   1.000
_cell.length_c   1.000
_cell.angle_alpha   90.00
_cell.angle_beta   90.00
_cell.angle_gamma   90.00
#
_symmetry.space_group_name_H-M   'P 1'
#
loop_
_entity.id
_entity.type
_entity.pdbx_description
1 polymer ?
#
loop_
_entity_poly.entity_id
_entity_poly.type
_entity_poly.pdbx_seq_one_letter_code
_entity_poly.pdbx_strand_id
1 'polypeptide(L)'
;MSNKFAVVCLVSLFWLTGCTKAQPPAATPTAPPVSEMPDVPKIKNPGRVVYVLVALCDNEHQGIVPVPAFLGNGDDPEKNLYWGAGYGVRTYFSKSASWEKLAEFENPKPNVLRRIVFKHRATGVYLVADAYQGSKMRETVGDFFAAVAGARRENVAAGSLTLQIGGSADLVAFVGHNGLMDFELENQPEKRDDDPRDAVVLACASRRYFAGPLKKTSARPLLWTSNLMAPESYILHDALEGWVRDESAEQIRDRAAAAYAKYQRIGFKSAQNLLVTGW
;
A
#
# COMPACT_ATOMS: atom_id res chain seq x y z
N MET A 1 20.71 64.89 17.73
CA MET A 1 21.33 65.31 19.00
C MET A 1 21.00 64.26 20.07
N SER A 2 22.06 63.62 20.57
CA SER A 2 22.25 62.75 21.76
C SER A 2 21.07 62.34 22.67
N ASN A 3 20.96 61.03 22.96
CA ASN A 3 21.22 60.39 24.26
C ASN A 3 20.81 58.90 24.19
N LYS A 4 21.76 57.94 24.13
CA LYS A 4 22.38 57.23 25.26
C LYS A 4 21.40 56.64 26.27
N PHE A 5 21.16 55.32 26.18
CA PHE A 5 21.00 54.44 27.34
C PHE A 5 21.63 53.09 27.03
N ALA A 6 22.76 52.82 27.67
CA ALA A 6 23.42 51.53 27.71
C ALA A 6 22.90 50.80 28.95
N VAL A 7 22.38 49.59 28.78
CA VAL A 7 22.04 48.69 29.88
C VAL A 7 23.17 47.69 30.03
N VAL A 8 23.87 47.81 31.15
CA VAL A 8 24.89 46.89 31.65
C VAL A 8 24.16 45.73 32.33
N CYS A 9 24.31 44.51 31.81
CA CYS A 9 23.93 43.30 32.53
C CYS A 9 25.19 42.63 33.08
N LEU A 10 25.27 42.59 34.41
CA LEU A 10 26.30 41.94 35.20
C LEU A 10 26.33 40.42 34.95
N VAL A 11 27.50 39.95 34.52
CA VAL A 11 27.86 38.52 34.54
C VAL A 11 28.16 38.14 35.99
N SER A 12 27.34 37.26 36.57
CA SER A 12 27.63 36.60 37.84
C SER A 12 28.09 35.17 37.57
N LEU A 13 29.38 34.94 37.80
CA LEU A 13 29.98 33.61 37.92
C LEU A 13 29.41 32.93 39.16
N PHE A 14 28.73 31.80 38.98
CA PHE A 14 28.61 30.78 40.02
C PHE A 14 29.23 29.48 39.51
N TRP A 15 30.42 29.19 40.03
CA TRP A 15 31.01 27.87 40.01
C TRP A 15 30.26 26.98 41.01
N LEU A 16 29.62 25.92 40.53
CA LEU A 16 29.28 24.76 41.35
C LEU A 16 29.82 23.52 40.65
N THR A 17 30.90 23.00 41.21
CA THR A 17 31.50 21.70 40.92
C THR A 17 30.53 20.60 41.30
N GLY A 18 30.05 19.85 40.30
CA GLY A 18 29.33 18.58 40.48
C GLY A 18 29.72 17.61 39.38
N CYS A 19 30.77 16.82 39.64
CA CYS A 19 31.11 15.64 38.82
C CYS A 19 30.12 14.52 39.13
N THR A 20 29.06 14.39 38.34
CA THR A 20 28.21 13.20 38.32
C THR A 20 28.72 12.27 37.22
N LYS A 21 29.17 11.07 37.61
CA LYS A 21 29.51 9.98 36.69
C LYS A 21 28.34 9.75 35.72
N ALA A 22 28.59 9.90 34.42
CA ALA A 22 27.64 9.54 33.38
C ALA A 22 27.37 8.02 33.46
N GLN A 23 26.11 7.67 33.71
CA GLN A 23 25.64 6.30 33.66
C GLN A 23 25.51 5.89 32.18
N PRO A 24 26.03 4.73 31.76
CA PRO A 24 25.83 4.26 30.40
C PRO A 24 24.33 4.10 30.10
N PRO A 25 23.89 4.40 28.87
CA PRO A 25 22.48 4.29 28.50
C PRO A 25 21.98 2.88 28.79
N ALA A 26 20.86 2.79 29.51
CA ALA A 26 20.17 1.55 29.74
C ALA A 26 19.85 0.89 28.40
N ALA A 27 20.18 -0.40 28.27
CA ALA A 27 19.81 -1.19 27.10
C ALA A 27 18.29 -1.06 26.87
N THR A 28 17.91 -0.51 25.72
CA THR A 28 16.54 -0.50 25.25
C THR A 28 16.03 -1.94 25.25
N PRO A 29 14.88 -2.26 25.87
CA PRO A 29 14.33 -3.60 25.76
C PRO A 29 14.07 -3.86 24.27
N THR A 30 14.77 -4.86 23.72
CA THR A 30 14.47 -5.43 22.41
C THR A 30 12.99 -5.72 22.35
N ALA A 31 12.31 -5.15 21.36
CA ALA A 31 10.93 -5.47 21.05
C ALA A 31 10.78 -7.00 21.02
N PRO A 32 9.71 -7.57 21.60
CA PRO A 32 9.47 -8.99 21.50
C PRO A 32 9.45 -9.42 20.03
N PRO A 33 9.86 -10.67 19.71
CA PRO A 33 9.75 -11.19 18.36
C PRO A 33 8.31 -10.99 17.89
N VAL A 34 8.14 -10.46 16.68
CA VAL A 34 6.83 -10.40 16.00
C VAL A 34 6.24 -11.80 16.11
N SER A 35 5.19 -11.96 16.91
CA SER A 35 4.66 -13.30 17.20
C SER A 35 4.28 -13.95 15.88
N GLU A 36 5.01 -14.98 15.48
CA GLU A 36 4.73 -15.78 14.30
C GLU A 36 3.37 -16.45 14.55
N MET A 37 2.29 -15.83 14.05
CA MET A 37 1.01 -16.53 13.94
C MET A 37 1.25 -17.78 13.09
N PRO A 38 0.74 -18.95 13.49
CA PRO A 38 0.94 -20.18 12.75
C PRO A 38 0.47 -20.01 11.31
N ASP A 39 1.33 -20.37 10.36
CA ASP A 39 1.07 -20.23 8.93
C ASP A 39 -0.15 -21.07 8.53
N VAL A 40 -1.14 -20.42 7.91
CA VAL A 40 -2.34 -21.11 7.42
C VAL A 40 -1.93 -22.05 6.29
N PRO A 41 -2.23 -23.36 6.35
CA PRO A 41 -1.85 -24.30 5.30
C PRO A 41 -2.33 -23.83 3.93
N LYS A 42 -1.43 -23.89 2.94
CA LYS A 42 -1.75 -23.44 1.58
C LYS A 42 -2.85 -24.31 0.97
N ILE A 43 -3.85 -23.69 0.35
CA ILE A 43 -4.90 -24.36 -0.42
C ILE A 43 -4.78 -24.03 -1.91
N LYS A 44 -5.42 -24.84 -2.75
CA LYS A 44 -5.62 -24.48 -4.16
C LYS A 44 -6.86 -23.59 -4.28
N ASN A 45 -6.65 -22.36 -4.71
CA ASN A 45 -7.76 -21.46 -5.03
C ASN A 45 -8.58 -21.99 -6.23
N PRO A 46 -9.89 -21.74 -6.27
CA PRO A 46 -10.78 -22.19 -7.35
C PRO A 46 -10.57 -21.41 -8.67
N GLY A 47 -9.83 -20.30 -8.64
CA GLY A 47 -9.42 -19.50 -9.79
C GLY A 47 -8.26 -18.59 -9.38
N ARG A 48 -7.72 -17.81 -10.33
CA ARG A 48 -6.68 -16.83 -10.02
C ARG A 48 -7.19 -15.78 -9.04
N VAL A 49 -6.36 -15.38 -8.08
CA VAL A 49 -6.71 -14.43 -7.02
C VAL A 49 -5.80 -13.21 -7.07
N VAL A 50 -6.43 -12.03 -7.14
CA VAL A 50 -5.83 -10.73 -6.91
C VAL A 50 -6.06 -10.32 -5.46
N TYR A 51 -5.00 -9.98 -4.72
CA TYR A 51 -5.11 -9.39 -3.39
C TYR A 51 -4.66 -7.93 -3.40
N VAL A 52 -5.56 -7.01 -3.05
CA VAL A 52 -5.31 -5.57 -3.06
C VAL A 52 -5.24 -5.05 -1.62
N LEU A 53 -4.12 -4.46 -1.24
CA LEU A 53 -3.96 -3.74 0.02
C LEU A 53 -4.07 -2.25 -0.26
N VAL A 54 -5.10 -1.60 0.30
CA VAL A 54 -5.34 -0.18 0.15
C VAL A 54 -5.00 0.51 1.47
N ALA A 55 -3.93 1.30 1.49
CA ALA A 55 -3.66 2.19 2.62
C ALA A 55 -4.57 3.40 2.50
N LEU A 56 -5.55 3.56 3.40
CA LEU A 56 -6.47 4.69 3.34
C LEU A 56 -5.72 6.02 3.47
N CYS A 57 -6.13 7.03 2.71
CA CYS A 57 -5.54 8.36 2.73
C CYS A 57 -5.73 9.01 4.11
N ASP A 58 -4.67 9.55 4.69
CA ASP A 58 -4.70 10.10 6.04
C ASP A 58 -3.85 11.38 6.13
N ASN A 59 -4.52 12.52 6.28
CA ASN A 59 -3.85 13.82 6.38
C ASN A 59 -3.02 13.98 7.67
N GLU A 60 -3.34 13.23 8.72
CA GLU A 60 -2.73 13.39 10.05
C GLU A 60 -1.50 12.50 10.21
N HIS A 61 -1.56 11.27 9.68
CA HIS A 61 -0.56 10.24 9.94
C HIS A 61 0.41 9.97 8.79
N GLN A 62 0.17 10.54 7.60
CA GLN A 62 1.00 10.30 6.41
C GLN A 62 1.68 11.59 5.94
N GLY A 63 2.89 11.47 5.38
CA GLY A 63 3.68 12.57 4.82
C GLY A 63 3.13 13.11 3.48
N ILE A 64 1.81 13.14 3.31
CA ILE A 64 1.14 13.59 2.09
C ILE A 64 0.93 15.10 2.08
N VAL A 65 0.80 15.66 0.87
CA VAL A 65 0.17 16.98 0.73
C VAL A 65 -1.30 16.82 1.13
N PRO A 66 -1.81 17.59 2.12
CA PRO A 66 -3.16 17.39 2.61
C PRO A 66 -4.21 17.50 1.51
N VAL A 67 -5.14 16.55 1.49
CA VAL A 67 -6.33 16.56 0.65
C VAL A 67 -7.52 17.12 1.44
N PRO A 68 -8.69 17.41 0.83
CA PRO A 68 -9.87 17.79 1.60
C PRO A 68 -10.14 16.81 2.76
N ALA A 69 -10.42 17.32 3.96
CA ALA A 69 -10.43 16.54 5.19
C ALA A 69 -11.30 15.27 5.14
N PHE A 70 -12.45 15.32 4.45
CA PHE A 70 -13.33 14.15 4.30
C PHE A 70 -12.76 13.05 3.39
N LEU A 71 -11.83 13.37 2.49
CA LEU A 71 -11.11 12.40 1.64
C LEU A 71 -9.88 11.83 2.33
N GLY A 72 -9.24 12.63 3.20
CA GLY A 72 -8.04 12.31 3.96
C GLY A 72 -8.29 11.88 5.39
N ASN A 73 -9.49 11.39 5.70
CA ASN A 73 -9.79 10.75 6.98
C ASN A 73 -9.47 9.25 6.86
N GLY A 74 -8.40 8.82 7.53
CA GLY A 74 -7.91 7.44 7.53
C GLY A 74 -8.82 6.44 8.25
N ASP A 75 -9.81 6.92 9.00
CA ASP A 75 -10.79 6.13 9.75
C ASP A 75 -12.17 6.05 9.07
N ASP A 76 -12.40 6.82 8.01
CA ASP A 76 -13.67 6.85 7.25
C ASP A 76 -13.50 6.20 5.87
N PRO A 77 -13.62 4.87 5.74
CA PRO A 77 -13.50 4.20 4.45
C PRO A 77 -14.56 4.65 3.44
N GLU A 78 -15.75 5.08 3.87
CA GLU A 78 -16.87 5.37 2.97
C GLU A 78 -16.61 6.57 2.06
N LYS A 79 -15.79 7.52 2.51
CA LYS A 79 -15.43 8.72 1.75
C LYS A 79 -13.97 8.78 1.34
N ASN A 80 -13.12 7.91 1.89
CA ASN A 80 -11.69 7.99 1.70
C ASN A 80 -11.27 7.98 0.23
N LEU A 81 -10.26 8.80 -0.10
CA LEU A 81 -9.75 9.01 -1.45
C LEU A 81 -9.44 7.71 -2.21
N TYR A 82 -8.82 6.73 -1.54
CA TYR A 82 -8.34 5.50 -2.19
C TYR A 82 -9.35 4.35 -2.13
N TRP A 83 -10.49 4.52 -1.44
CA TRP A 83 -11.48 3.46 -1.24
C TRP A 83 -12.91 3.83 -1.63
N GLY A 84 -13.55 4.70 -0.85
CA GLY A 84 -14.97 5.05 -0.99
C GLY A 84 -15.26 6.22 -1.91
N ALA A 85 -14.26 7.10 -2.16
CA ALA A 85 -14.39 8.18 -3.13
C ALA A 85 -14.60 7.65 -4.57
N GLY A 86 -14.96 8.55 -5.49
CA GLY A 86 -15.39 8.19 -6.86
C GLY A 86 -14.42 7.28 -7.63
N TYR A 87 -13.11 7.42 -7.41
CA TYR A 87 -12.06 6.61 -8.03
C TYR A 87 -11.32 5.70 -7.03
N GLY A 88 -11.87 5.52 -5.83
CA GLY A 88 -11.38 4.55 -4.85
C GLY A 88 -11.75 3.11 -5.21
N VAL A 89 -11.02 2.14 -4.65
CA VAL A 89 -11.06 0.73 -5.10
C VAL A 89 -12.46 0.15 -4.99
N ARG A 90 -13.10 0.28 -3.83
CA ARG A 90 -14.47 -0.20 -3.62
C ARG A 90 -15.43 0.42 -4.62
N THR A 91 -15.44 1.75 -4.72
CA THR A 91 -16.42 2.47 -5.52
C THR A 91 -16.24 2.24 -7.01
N TYR A 92 -15.00 2.22 -7.50
CA TYR A 92 -14.70 2.03 -8.91
C TYR A 92 -15.04 0.61 -9.38
N PHE A 93 -14.60 -0.42 -8.64
CA PHE A 93 -14.91 -1.82 -8.98
C PHE A 93 -16.38 -2.17 -8.80
N SER A 94 -17.08 -1.57 -7.83
CA SER A 94 -18.54 -1.79 -7.65
C SER A 94 -19.37 -1.26 -8.83
N LYS A 95 -18.85 -0.28 -9.58
CA LYS A 95 -19.48 0.27 -10.78
C LYS A 95 -19.00 -0.40 -12.07
N SER A 96 -18.04 -1.33 -11.99
CA SER A 96 -17.49 -1.98 -13.17
C SER A 96 -18.50 -2.94 -13.80
N ALA A 97 -18.54 -2.95 -15.13
CA ALA A 97 -19.29 -3.94 -15.88
C ALA A 97 -18.61 -5.32 -15.87
N SER A 98 -17.29 -5.37 -15.71
CA SER A 98 -16.50 -6.61 -15.74
C SER A 98 -16.47 -7.34 -14.41
N TRP A 99 -16.72 -6.63 -13.29
CA TRP A 99 -16.60 -7.17 -11.94
C TRP A 99 -17.95 -7.22 -11.22
N GLU A 100 -18.15 -8.27 -10.44
CA GLU A 100 -19.34 -8.49 -9.63
C GLU A 100 -18.97 -8.61 -8.17
N LYS A 101 -19.64 -7.86 -7.29
CA LYS A 101 -19.43 -7.95 -5.84
C LYS A 101 -20.03 -9.24 -5.31
N LEU A 102 -19.21 -10.04 -4.63
CA LEU A 102 -19.62 -11.28 -3.97
C LEU A 102 -19.87 -11.11 -2.47
N ALA A 103 -19.01 -10.36 -1.78
CA ALA A 103 -19.09 -10.16 -0.34
C ALA A 103 -18.43 -8.85 0.09
N GLU A 104 -18.82 -8.35 1.24
CA GLU A 104 -18.25 -7.16 1.88
C GLU A 104 -18.27 -7.37 3.39
N PHE A 105 -17.21 -6.95 4.08
CA PHE A 105 -17.00 -7.17 5.51
C PHE A 105 -16.58 -5.87 6.17
N GLU A 106 -17.11 -5.64 7.37
CA GLU A 106 -16.65 -4.58 8.26
C GLU A 106 -15.63 -5.14 9.25
N ASN A 107 -14.53 -4.41 9.46
CA ASN A 107 -13.51 -4.72 10.45
C ASN A 107 -13.03 -6.20 10.45
N PRO A 108 -12.69 -6.80 9.28
CA PRO A 108 -12.26 -8.21 9.23
C PRO A 108 -10.97 -8.49 10.01
N LYS A 109 -10.17 -7.44 10.30
CA LYS A 109 -8.95 -7.50 11.12
C LYS A 109 -8.81 -6.20 11.92
N PRO A 110 -7.98 -6.18 12.99
CA PRO A 110 -7.75 -4.96 13.78
C PRO A 110 -7.31 -3.74 12.97
N ASN A 111 -6.51 -3.93 11.92
CA ASN A 111 -5.96 -2.83 11.10
C ASN A 111 -6.70 -2.64 9.76
N VAL A 112 -7.74 -3.44 9.48
CA VAL A 112 -8.48 -3.43 8.21
C VAL A 112 -9.93 -3.08 8.51
N LEU A 113 -10.39 -1.92 8.04
CA LEU A 113 -11.73 -1.39 8.35
C LEU A 113 -12.81 -1.96 7.43
N ARG A 114 -12.43 -2.32 6.19
CA ARG A 114 -13.32 -2.92 5.19
C ARG A 114 -12.57 -3.98 4.39
N ARG A 115 -13.27 -5.04 4.02
CA ARG A 115 -12.86 -5.97 2.95
C ARG A 115 -13.98 -6.12 1.95
N ILE A 116 -13.64 -6.21 0.67
CA ILE A 116 -14.59 -6.48 -0.40
C ILE A 116 -14.05 -7.58 -1.31
N VAL A 117 -14.94 -8.47 -1.75
CA VAL A 117 -14.63 -9.57 -2.65
C VAL A 117 -15.39 -9.37 -3.94
N PHE A 118 -14.68 -9.39 -5.07
CA PHE A 118 -15.23 -9.35 -6.41
C PHE A 118 -14.88 -10.62 -7.19
N LYS A 119 -15.70 -10.93 -8.19
CA LYS A 119 -15.42 -11.93 -9.21
C LYS A 119 -15.52 -11.28 -10.59
N HIS A 120 -14.55 -11.55 -11.44
CA HIS A 120 -14.61 -11.16 -12.84
C HIS A 120 -15.67 -12.02 -13.56
N ARG A 121 -16.63 -11.36 -14.21
CA ARG A 121 -17.85 -11.99 -14.76
C ARG A 121 -17.55 -13.04 -15.84
N ALA A 122 -16.51 -12.84 -16.64
CA ALA A 122 -16.24 -13.68 -17.80
C ALA A 122 -15.25 -14.85 -17.54
N THR A 123 -14.37 -14.75 -16.54
CA THR A 123 -13.20 -15.65 -16.42
C THR A 123 -13.08 -16.35 -15.07
N GLY A 124 -13.89 -15.98 -14.07
CA GLY A 124 -13.78 -16.56 -12.74
C GLY A 124 -12.49 -16.20 -11.99
N VAL A 125 -11.82 -15.12 -12.38
CA VAL A 125 -10.78 -14.47 -11.57
C VAL A 125 -11.43 -13.76 -10.38
N TYR A 126 -10.79 -13.81 -9.22
CA TYR A 126 -11.27 -13.18 -8.00
C TYR A 126 -10.36 -12.02 -7.58
N LEU A 127 -10.96 -11.01 -6.96
CA LEU A 127 -10.26 -9.89 -6.36
C LEU A 127 -10.73 -9.74 -4.92
N VAL A 128 -9.81 -9.74 -3.97
CA VAL A 128 -10.07 -9.41 -2.57
C VAL A 128 -9.31 -8.13 -2.26
N ALA A 129 -10.01 -7.10 -1.81
CA ALA A 129 -9.38 -5.83 -1.45
C ALA A 129 -9.62 -5.52 0.03
N ASP A 130 -8.58 -5.06 0.72
CA ASP A 130 -8.58 -4.66 2.12
C ASP A 130 -8.29 -3.16 2.23
N ALA A 131 -9.17 -2.44 2.94
CA ALA A 131 -8.98 -1.05 3.32
C ALA A 131 -8.31 -1.00 4.70
N TYR A 132 -7.00 -0.75 4.72
CA TYR A 132 -6.24 -0.57 5.95
C TYR A 132 -6.46 0.83 6.50
N GLN A 133 -6.67 0.93 7.82
CA GLN A 133 -6.77 2.21 8.53
C GLN A 133 -5.56 3.09 8.17
N GLY A 134 -5.80 4.38 7.91
CA GLY A 134 -4.79 5.28 7.34
C GLY A 134 -3.53 5.46 8.20
N SER A 135 -3.69 5.41 9.53
CA SER A 135 -2.58 5.42 10.50
C SER A 135 -1.74 4.14 10.52
N LYS A 136 -2.16 3.07 9.82
CA LYS A 136 -1.51 1.75 9.75
C LYS A 136 -0.66 1.57 8.49
N MET A 137 -0.05 2.64 7.99
CA MET A 137 0.76 2.62 6.77
C MET A 137 1.94 1.63 6.86
N ARG A 138 2.63 1.58 8.01
CA ARG A 138 3.76 0.66 8.22
C ARG A 138 3.33 -0.80 8.12
N GLU A 139 2.24 -1.14 8.81
CA GLU A 139 1.66 -2.47 8.78
C GLU A 139 1.15 -2.83 7.38
N THR A 140 0.51 -1.89 6.66
CA THR A 140 0.03 -2.13 5.30
C THR A 140 1.17 -2.46 4.34
N VAL A 141 2.25 -1.67 4.37
CA VAL A 141 3.44 -1.90 3.53
C VAL A 141 4.13 -3.21 3.93
N GLY A 142 4.20 -3.51 5.23
CA GLY A 142 4.72 -4.79 5.74
C GLY A 142 3.92 -5.99 5.25
N ASP A 143 2.59 -5.92 5.32
CA ASP A 143 1.69 -6.99 4.87
C ASP A 143 1.69 -7.12 3.34
N PHE A 144 1.88 -6.03 2.58
CA PHE A 144 2.10 -6.10 1.13
C PHE A 144 3.36 -6.93 0.84
N PHE A 145 4.49 -6.59 1.47
CA PHE A 145 5.75 -7.31 1.26
C PHE A 145 5.70 -8.75 1.75
N ALA A 146 5.00 -9.01 2.86
CA ALA A 146 4.78 -10.37 3.34
C ALA A 146 3.95 -11.19 2.35
N ALA A 147 2.89 -10.62 1.76
CA ALA A 147 2.08 -11.28 0.76
C ALA A 147 2.87 -11.61 -0.52
N VAL A 148 3.61 -10.64 -1.08
CA VAL A 148 4.45 -10.90 -2.27
C VAL A 148 5.63 -11.85 -1.99
N ALA A 149 6.01 -12.02 -0.72
CA ALA A 149 7.02 -12.99 -0.29
C ALA A 149 6.46 -14.40 -0.06
N GLY A 150 5.14 -14.61 -0.15
CA GLY A 150 4.52 -15.93 0.08
C GLY A 150 4.05 -16.17 1.52
N ALA A 151 4.06 -15.15 2.38
CA ALA A 151 3.64 -15.23 3.79
C ALA A 151 2.21 -14.71 4.02
N ARG A 152 1.76 -14.70 5.29
CA ARG A 152 0.48 -14.11 5.73
C ARG A 152 -0.75 -14.68 4.99
N ARG A 153 -0.75 -15.98 4.74
CA ARG A 153 -1.90 -16.65 4.11
C ARG A 153 -3.12 -16.53 5.01
N GLU A 154 -4.27 -16.29 4.39
CA GLU A 154 -5.54 -16.15 5.10
C GLU A 154 -6.67 -16.68 4.23
N ASN A 155 -7.58 -17.44 4.83
CA ASN A 155 -8.80 -17.90 4.16
C ASN A 155 -9.92 -16.86 4.33
N VAL A 156 -10.55 -16.50 3.22
CA VAL A 156 -11.68 -15.56 3.13
C VAL A 156 -12.89 -16.32 2.60
N ALA A 157 -13.94 -16.41 3.42
CA ALA A 157 -15.19 -17.04 3.05
C ALA A 157 -16.14 -16.00 2.41
N ALA A 158 -16.54 -16.20 1.16
CA ALA A 158 -17.53 -15.40 0.45
C ALA A 158 -18.72 -16.29 0.05
N GLY A 159 -19.65 -16.50 0.99
CA GLY A 159 -20.72 -17.49 0.85
C GLY A 159 -20.15 -18.91 0.94
N SER A 160 -20.44 -19.76 -0.05
CA SER A 160 -19.88 -21.13 -0.15
C SER A 160 -18.46 -21.18 -0.73
N LEU A 161 -17.96 -20.05 -1.23
CA LEU A 161 -16.61 -19.92 -1.79
C LEU A 161 -15.61 -19.65 -0.67
N THR A 162 -14.49 -20.37 -0.66
CA THR A 162 -13.31 -20.01 0.14
C THR A 162 -12.17 -19.64 -0.80
N LEU A 163 -11.60 -18.45 -0.60
CA LEU A 163 -10.41 -17.96 -1.28
C LEU A 163 -9.28 -17.84 -0.26
N GLN A 164 -8.05 -18.12 -0.65
CA GLN A 164 -6.86 -17.84 0.15
C GLN A 164 -6.08 -16.68 -0.45
N ILE A 165 -5.84 -15.65 0.35
CA ILE A 165 -5.13 -14.42 -0.02
C ILE A 165 -3.75 -14.37 0.65
N GLY A 166 -3.08 -13.22 0.59
CA GLY A 166 -1.71 -13.06 1.07
C GLY A 166 -0.75 -13.83 0.18
N GLY A 167 0.07 -14.69 0.78
CA GLY A 167 1.01 -15.55 0.07
C GLY A 167 0.38 -16.52 -0.91
N SER A 168 -0.93 -16.69 -0.96
CA SER A 168 -1.59 -17.55 -1.96
C SER A 168 -2.21 -16.81 -3.15
N ALA A 169 -2.07 -15.49 -3.21
CA ALA A 169 -2.52 -14.70 -4.35
C ALA A 169 -1.57 -14.83 -5.54
N ASP A 170 -2.12 -14.82 -6.75
CA ASP A 170 -1.38 -14.82 -8.01
C ASP A 170 -0.87 -13.42 -8.38
N LEU A 171 -1.60 -12.38 -7.94
CA LEU A 171 -1.20 -10.98 -8.06
C LEU A 171 -1.48 -10.26 -6.74
N VAL A 172 -0.52 -9.46 -6.28
CA VAL A 172 -0.68 -8.59 -5.11
C VAL A 172 -0.53 -7.13 -5.53
N ALA A 173 -1.49 -6.30 -5.14
CA ALA A 173 -1.51 -4.88 -5.46
C ALA A 173 -1.46 -4.03 -4.18
N PHE A 174 -0.67 -2.96 -4.21
CA PHE A 174 -0.71 -1.88 -3.21
C PHE A 174 -1.26 -0.61 -3.86
N VAL A 175 -2.19 0.06 -3.17
CA VAL A 175 -2.77 1.35 -3.60
C VAL A 175 -2.76 2.33 -2.43
N GLY A 176 -2.19 3.51 -2.64
CA GLY A 176 -2.24 4.60 -1.67
C GLY A 176 -0.99 5.48 -1.69
N HIS A 177 -0.73 6.17 -0.57
CA HIS A 177 0.51 6.91 -0.37
C HIS A 177 1.73 5.98 -0.35
N ASN A 178 2.87 6.48 -0.82
CA ASN A 178 4.13 5.74 -0.71
C ASN A 178 4.71 5.90 0.71
N GLY A 179 4.33 4.99 1.61
CA GLY A 179 4.84 4.99 2.98
C GLY A 179 6.37 4.91 3.09
N LEU A 180 7.06 4.31 2.10
CA LEU A 180 8.53 4.26 2.08
C LEU A 180 9.20 5.61 1.77
N MET A 181 8.42 6.65 1.45
CA MET A 181 8.90 8.03 1.45
C MET A 181 8.94 8.64 2.86
N ASP A 182 8.15 8.09 3.79
CA ASP A 182 8.02 8.60 5.17
C ASP A 182 8.88 7.79 6.15
N PHE A 183 9.18 6.53 5.82
CA PHE A 183 9.92 5.63 6.70
C PHE A 183 10.73 4.55 5.97
N GLU A 184 11.65 3.94 6.72
CA GLU A 184 12.36 2.73 6.31
C GLU A 184 11.67 1.48 6.87
N LEU A 185 11.77 0.38 6.13
CA LEU A 185 11.31 -0.93 6.60
C LEU A 185 12.19 -1.40 7.76
N GLU A 186 11.55 -1.69 8.90
CA GLU A 186 12.22 -2.27 10.07
C GLU A 186 12.85 -3.63 9.74
N ASN A 187 12.13 -4.45 8.98
CA ASN A 187 12.57 -5.77 8.54
C ASN A 187 12.43 -5.88 7.04
N GLN A 188 13.47 -6.43 6.42
CA GLN A 188 13.48 -6.69 4.99
C GLN A 188 12.70 -7.97 4.71
N PRO A 189 11.88 -8.02 3.65
CA PRO A 189 11.14 -9.23 3.34
C PRO A 189 12.10 -10.34 2.89
N GLU A 190 11.71 -11.57 3.18
CA GLU A 190 12.41 -12.78 2.77
C GLU A 190 11.43 -13.69 2.06
N LYS A 191 11.81 -14.15 0.87
CA LYS A 191 11.07 -15.14 0.09
C LYS A 191 10.76 -16.39 0.94
N ARG A 192 9.49 -16.79 0.98
CA ARG A 192 8.98 -17.95 1.73
C ARG A 192 8.61 -19.14 0.85
N ASP A 193 8.42 -18.94 -0.45
CA ASP A 193 8.19 -19.99 -1.43
C ASP A 193 8.60 -19.54 -2.84
N ASP A 194 8.50 -20.46 -3.81
CA ASP A 194 8.88 -20.26 -5.21
C ASP A 194 7.71 -19.90 -6.13
N ASP A 195 6.51 -19.70 -5.58
CA ASP A 195 5.36 -19.43 -6.45
C ASP A 195 5.54 -18.07 -7.16
N PRO A 196 5.25 -18.01 -8.47
CA PRO A 196 5.27 -16.76 -9.20
C PRO A 196 4.12 -15.87 -8.74
N ARG A 197 4.44 -14.62 -8.40
CA ARG A 197 3.45 -13.59 -8.07
C ARG A 197 3.73 -12.34 -8.85
N ASP A 198 2.71 -11.75 -9.43
CA ASP A 198 2.83 -10.43 -10.04
C ASP A 198 2.56 -9.35 -8.99
N ALA A 199 3.29 -8.23 -9.08
CA ALA A 199 3.18 -7.12 -8.14
C ALA A 199 2.74 -5.84 -8.85
N VAL A 200 1.71 -5.20 -8.33
CA VAL A 200 1.27 -3.85 -8.75
C VAL A 200 1.45 -2.89 -7.59
N VAL A 201 2.12 -1.75 -7.79
CA VAL A 201 2.31 -0.73 -6.75
C VAL A 201 1.92 0.64 -7.28
N LEU A 202 0.68 1.04 -7.00
CA LEU A 202 0.16 2.36 -7.30
C LEU A 202 0.38 3.29 -6.11
N ALA A 203 1.54 3.94 -6.12
CA ALA A 203 1.94 4.96 -5.16
C ALA A 203 2.99 5.86 -5.82
N CYS A 204 3.23 7.07 -5.29
CA CYS A 204 4.22 8.01 -5.84
C CYS A 204 5.64 7.42 -5.91
N ALA A 205 6.31 7.51 -7.07
CA ALA A 205 7.68 7.06 -7.29
C ALA A 205 7.98 5.62 -6.80
N SER A 206 6.98 4.73 -6.86
CA SER A 206 7.04 3.43 -6.17
C SER A 206 8.16 2.54 -6.67
N ARG A 207 8.55 2.59 -7.95
CA ARG A 207 9.71 1.83 -8.46
C ARG A 207 10.98 2.12 -7.68
N ARG A 208 11.25 3.39 -7.34
CA ARG A 208 12.48 3.77 -6.63
C ARG A 208 12.56 3.17 -5.24
N TYR A 209 11.44 3.16 -4.51
CA TYR A 209 11.42 2.80 -3.09
C TYR A 209 11.11 1.32 -2.86
N PHE A 210 10.22 0.73 -3.65
CA PHE A 210 9.80 -0.66 -3.48
C PHE A 210 10.74 -1.66 -4.16
N ALA A 211 11.54 -1.27 -5.15
CA ALA A 211 12.37 -2.22 -5.91
C ALA A 211 13.39 -2.98 -5.05
N GLY A 212 14.04 -2.32 -4.09
CA GLY A 212 15.02 -2.96 -3.21
C GLY A 212 14.41 -4.12 -2.40
N PRO A 213 13.38 -3.85 -1.59
CA PRO A 213 12.67 -4.90 -0.86
C PRO A 213 11.99 -5.93 -1.78
N LEU A 214 11.38 -5.52 -2.89
CA LEU A 214 10.69 -6.44 -3.80
C LEU A 214 11.66 -7.46 -4.44
N LYS A 215 12.92 -7.09 -4.71
CA LYS A 215 13.95 -8.03 -5.21
C LYS A 215 14.27 -9.16 -4.23
N LYS A 216 13.92 -9.02 -2.95
CA LYS A 216 14.14 -10.05 -1.91
C LYS A 216 12.99 -11.07 -1.83
N THR A 217 11.96 -10.92 -2.66
CA THR A 217 10.81 -11.83 -2.75
C THR A 217 10.84 -12.62 -4.07
N SER A 218 9.81 -13.43 -4.34
CA SER A 218 9.65 -14.11 -5.63
C SER A 218 8.84 -13.29 -6.66
N ALA A 219 8.41 -12.09 -6.29
CA ALA A 219 7.45 -11.36 -7.10
C ALA A 219 8.07 -10.62 -8.29
N ARG A 220 7.28 -10.52 -9.36
CA ARG A 220 7.63 -9.83 -10.60
C ARG A 220 6.92 -8.47 -10.63
N PRO A 221 7.64 -7.35 -10.80
CA PRO A 221 6.99 -6.05 -10.89
C PRO A 221 6.23 -5.92 -12.20
N LEU A 222 4.90 -6.05 -12.14
CA LEU A 222 4.02 -5.96 -13.28
C LEU A 222 3.69 -4.51 -13.62
N LEU A 223 3.43 -3.68 -12.60
CA LEU A 223 3.11 -2.27 -12.80
C LEU A 223 3.46 -1.44 -11.57
N TRP A 224 4.21 -0.37 -11.75
CA TRP A 224 4.53 0.60 -10.71
C TRP A 224 4.86 1.96 -11.33
N THR A 225 5.16 2.97 -10.50
CA THR A 225 5.30 4.35 -10.95
C THR A 225 6.75 4.82 -10.89
N SER A 226 7.13 5.67 -11.85
CA SER A 226 8.46 6.28 -11.92
C SER A 226 8.55 7.61 -11.18
N ASN A 227 7.43 8.33 -11.00
CA ASN A 227 7.35 9.67 -10.44
C ASN A 227 6.07 9.87 -9.59
N LEU A 228 5.88 11.09 -9.09
CA LEU A 228 4.67 11.49 -8.36
C LEU A 228 3.43 11.39 -9.25
N MET A 229 2.32 10.89 -8.70
CA MET A 229 1.09 10.63 -9.43
C MET A 229 -0.11 10.42 -8.51
N ALA A 230 -1.33 10.45 -9.06
CA ALA A 230 -2.56 10.14 -8.32
C ALA A 230 -2.87 8.62 -8.36
N PRO A 231 -2.72 7.87 -7.26
CA PRO A 231 -2.84 6.41 -7.26
C PRO A 231 -4.31 5.96 -7.20
N GLU A 232 -5.01 6.12 -8.31
CA GLU A 232 -6.44 5.91 -8.42
C GLU A 232 -6.80 4.59 -9.11
N SER A 233 -8.01 4.08 -8.83
CA SER A 233 -8.36 2.69 -9.13
C SER A 233 -8.68 2.41 -10.59
N TYR A 234 -8.92 3.43 -11.42
CA TYR A 234 -9.08 3.21 -12.86
C TYR A 234 -7.79 2.67 -13.51
N ILE A 235 -6.63 2.97 -12.92
CA ILE A 235 -5.34 2.44 -13.37
C ILE A 235 -5.29 0.94 -13.05
N LEU A 236 -5.60 0.59 -11.79
CA LEU A 236 -5.62 -0.79 -11.33
C LEU A 236 -6.61 -1.61 -12.13
N HIS A 237 -7.83 -1.10 -12.31
CA HIS A 237 -8.88 -1.76 -13.06
C HIS A 237 -8.42 -2.14 -14.46
N ASP A 238 -7.95 -1.18 -15.26
CA ASP A 238 -7.59 -1.46 -16.65
C ASP A 238 -6.31 -2.31 -16.76
N ALA A 239 -5.40 -2.22 -15.79
CA ALA A 239 -4.26 -3.14 -15.68
C ALA A 239 -4.73 -4.58 -15.42
N LEU A 240 -5.67 -4.77 -14.48
CA LEU A 240 -6.23 -6.07 -14.17
C LEU A 240 -7.05 -6.64 -15.33
N GLU A 241 -7.74 -5.80 -16.10
CA GLU A 241 -8.41 -6.24 -17.32
C GLU A 241 -7.42 -6.87 -18.32
N GLY A 242 -6.21 -6.31 -18.47
CA GLY A 242 -5.16 -6.93 -19.29
C GLY A 242 -4.61 -8.21 -18.68
N TRP A 243 -4.37 -8.22 -17.37
CA TRP A 243 -3.86 -9.38 -16.64
C TRP A 243 -4.83 -10.58 -16.65
N VAL A 244 -6.13 -10.32 -16.57
CA VAL A 244 -7.20 -11.32 -16.72
C VAL A 244 -7.21 -11.94 -18.12
N ARG A 245 -6.76 -11.19 -19.13
CA ARG A 245 -6.66 -11.64 -20.53
C ARG A 245 -5.30 -12.25 -20.89
N ASP A 246 -4.42 -12.44 -19.91
CA ASP A 246 -3.06 -12.98 -20.10
C ASP A 246 -2.24 -12.16 -21.10
N GLU A 247 -2.45 -10.85 -21.12
CA GLU A 247 -1.67 -9.92 -21.92
C GLU A 247 -0.24 -9.77 -21.42
N SER A 248 0.66 -9.29 -22.30
CA SER A 248 2.04 -9.00 -21.90
C SER A 248 2.11 -7.86 -20.90
N ALA A 249 3.22 -7.78 -20.17
CA ALA A 249 3.51 -6.72 -19.22
C ALA A 249 3.42 -5.31 -19.84
N GLU A 250 3.89 -5.16 -21.10
CA GLU A 250 3.82 -3.93 -21.87
C GLU A 250 2.38 -3.58 -22.26
N GLN A 251 1.57 -4.57 -22.67
CA GLN A 251 0.16 -4.37 -22.99
C GLN A 251 -0.63 -3.95 -21.73
N ILE A 252 -0.38 -4.58 -20.59
CA ILE A 252 -0.97 -4.24 -19.29
C ILE A 252 -0.57 -2.81 -18.89
N ARG A 253 0.71 -2.44 -19.05
CA ARG A 253 1.19 -1.07 -18.85
C ARG A 253 0.47 -0.08 -19.76
N ASP A 254 0.28 -0.41 -21.02
CA ASP A 254 -0.38 0.47 -21.99
C ASP A 254 -1.86 0.67 -21.66
N ARG A 255 -2.57 -0.36 -21.19
CA ARG A 255 -3.94 -0.22 -20.66
C ARG A 255 -3.99 0.75 -19.48
N ALA A 256 -3.11 0.54 -18.51
CA ALA A 256 -3.02 1.39 -17.32
C ALA A 256 -2.68 2.85 -17.69
N ALA A 257 -1.77 3.05 -18.65
CA ALA A 257 -1.39 4.36 -19.17
C ALA A 257 -2.52 5.03 -19.95
N ALA A 258 -3.28 4.29 -20.74
CA ALA A 258 -4.46 4.81 -21.44
C ALA A 258 -5.53 5.29 -20.44
N ALA A 259 -5.79 4.50 -19.39
CA ALA A 259 -6.69 4.89 -18.31
C ALA A 259 -6.20 6.17 -17.62
N TYR A 260 -4.92 6.21 -17.21
CA TYR A 260 -4.35 7.39 -16.56
C TYR A 260 -4.39 8.64 -17.44
N ALA A 261 -4.00 8.52 -18.71
CA ALA A 261 -4.06 9.61 -19.67
C ALA A 261 -5.47 10.19 -19.82
N LYS A 262 -6.49 9.32 -19.88
CA LYS A 262 -7.90 9.71 -19.98
C LYS A 262 -8.36 10.50 -18.76
N TYR A 263 -8.13 9.99 -17.55
CA TYR A 263 -8.63 10.61 -16.32
C TYR A 263 -7.87 11.87 -15.93
N GLN A 264 -6.54 11.88 -16.10
CA GLN A 264 -5.69 13.03 -15.82
C GLN A 264 -5.63 14.06 -16.95
N ARG A 265 -6.23 13.75 -18.11
CA ARG A 265 -6.24 14.60 -19.30
C ARG A 265 -4.83 14.97 -19.77
N ILE A 266 -3.93 13.99 -19.79
CA ILE A 266 -2.55 14.13 -20.27
C ILE A 266 -2.32 13.28 -21.51
N GLY A 267 -1.21 13.53 -22.22
CA GLY A 267 -0.82 12.72 -23.36
C GLY A 267 -0.49 11.28 -22.95
N PHE A 268 -0.88 10.31 -23.79
CA PHE A 268 -0.60 8.88 -23.56
C PHE A 268 0.88 8.61 -23.28
N LYS A 269 1.79 9.24 -24.02
CA LYS A 269 3.24 9.04 -23.82
C LYS A 269 3.70 9.51 -22.43
N SER A 270 3.14 10.59 -21.91
CA SER A 270 3.44 11.07 -20.54
C SER A 270 2.96 10.06 -19.49
N ALA A 271 1.74 9.53 -19.64
CA ALA A 271 1.23 8.47 -18.77
C ALA A 271 2.06 7.18 -18.88
N GLN A 272 2.46 6.80 -20.10
CA GLN A 272 3.30 5.63 -20.35
C GLN A 272 4.69 5.80 -19.75
N ASN A 273 5.29 6.99 -19.73
CA ASN A 273 6.57 7.22 -19.07
C ASN A 273 6.47 7.20 -17.53
N LEU A 274 5.29 7.50 -17.00
CA LEU A 274 5.00 7.48 -15.58
C LEU A 274 4.76 6.06 -15.05
N LEU A 275 3.97 5.26 -15.76
CA LEU A 275 3.66 3.87 -15.41
C LEU A 275 4.65 2.94 -16.10
N VAL A 276 5.39 2.14 -15.34
CA VAL A 276 6.45 1.28 -15.86
C VAL A 276 6.26 -0.16 -15.39
N THR A 277 6.89 -1.08 -16.10
CA THR A 277 6.86 -2.52 -15.83
C THR A 277 8.27 -3.08 -15.86
N GLY A 278 8.52 -4.21 -15.19
CA GLY A 278 9.86 -4.75 -15.05
C GLY A 278 10.76 -3.89 -14.15
N TRP A 279 12.00 -4.34 -13.99
CA TRP A 279 13.00 -3.80 -13.05
C TRP A 279 13.59 -2.46 -13.45
#